data_AF-K4A9B3-F1
#
_entry.id   AF-K4A9B3-F1
#
_cell.length_a   1.000
_cell.length_b   1.000
_cell.length_c   1.000
_cell.angle_alpha   90.00
_cell.angle_beta   90.00
_cell.angle_gamma   90.00
#
_symmetry.space_group_name_H-M   'P 1'
#
loop_
_entity.id
_entity.type
_entity.pdbx_description
1 polymer ?
#
loop_
_entity_poly.entity_id
_entity_poly.type
_entity_poly.pdbx_seq_one_letter_code
_entity_poly.pdbx_strand_id
1 'polypeptide(L)'
;MYCTLESSSANGIYPAQSSTSSHSISPLSGSPLSQHDGHSDHTYSSPPSASCLTEVADLQIKLKELENVILGPELDITSDSPESFLQANVQLRPDNWRQLLGIDAGDLKQVIIACGKAVAENDVFATELLISELGQLVSVSGDPMQRLGAYMLEGIVARLSSSGSMLYKSLKCKEPTGSELMSYMHLLYEICPFYKFGYMSANGAIAEAIKGENFVHIIDFQIAQGSQWITLIQALAARPGGPPYIRITGIDDSNSAYARGGGLDIVGRRLHSVAQSCGLPFEFNAVPAASHEVQLEHLAVRPGEIIVVNFAYQLHHVPDESVSIENHRDRIIRMIKSINPRVVTLVEQESNTNTAPFFPRYMETLNYYTAMFESIDVALPRDDRRRMSAEQHCVARDIVNLIACEGPERVERHELFGKWKARFAMAGFRPYPLSSVVNNTINTLLRSYNSCYNLEERDGVLYLGWKNRVLVVSSAWC
;
A
#
# COMPACT_ATOMS: atom_id res chain seq x y z
N MET A 1 -21.63 -5.47 66.45
CA MET A 1 -21.04 -5.33 67.80
C MET A 1 -19.95 -4.27 67.70
N TYR A 2 -19.85 -3.44 68.74
CA TYR A 2 -19.51 -2.01 68.72
C TYR A 2 -18.02 -1.62 68.67
N CYS A 3 -17.82 -0.32 68.37
CA CYS A 3 -16.72 0.63 68.61
C CYS A 3 -15.63 0.79 67.51
N THR A 4 -15.41 1.92 66.78
CA THR A 4 -15.35 3.40 67.03
C THR A 4 -14.07 3.83 67.80
N LEU A 5 -13.23 4.82 67.47
CA LEU A 5 -13.36 6.28 67.14
C LEU A 5 -11.94 6.82 66.72
N GLU A 6 -11.76 7.63 65.67
CA GLU A 6 -11.71 9.13 65.59
C GLU A 6 -10.34 9.85 65.81
N SER A 7 -9.91 10.54 64.74
CA SER A 7 -9.40 11.93 64.59
C SER A 7 -8.50 12.63 65.62
N SER A 8 -7.46 13.33 65.13
CA SER A 8 -7.42 14.82 65.11
C SER A 8 -6.16 15.42 64.45
N SER A 9 -6.36 16.65 63.96
CA SER A 9 -5.49 17.60 63.25
C SER A 9 -4.73 18.57 64.18
N ALA A 10 -3.64 19.21 63.69
CA ALA A 10 -3.50 20.69 63.54
C ALA A 10 -2.04 21.23 63.57
N ASN A 11 -1.72 22.01 62.52
CA ASN A 11 -1.08 23.35 62.44
C ASN A 11 0.20 23.78 63.21
N GLY A 12 1.07 24.43 62.41
CA GLY A 12 1.76 25.71 62.69
C GLY A 12 3.29 25.62 62.78
N ILE A 13 4.15 26.56 62.33
CA ILE A 13 4.07 27.97 61.88
C ILE A 13 5.45 28.35 61.25
N TYR A 14 5.47 29.29 60.30
CA TYR A 14 6.66 29.97 59.70
C TYR A 14 7.39 30.93 60.69
N PRO A 15 8.59 31.46 60.35
CA PRO A 15 8.61 32.81 59.77
C PRO A 15 9.66 33.03 58.65
N ALA A 16 9.43 34.15 57.95
CA ALA A 16 10.05 34.64 56.71
C ALA A 16 11.24 35.60 56.93
N GLN A 17 11.95 35.91 55.83
CA GLN A 17 12.39 37.25 55.35
C GLN A 17 13.30 37.07 54.09
N SER A 18 12.86 37.48 52.88
CA SER A 18 13.12 38.77 52.16
C SER A 18 14.61 38.98 51.78
N SER A 19 15.05 39.35 50.56
CA SER A 19 14.52 40.32 49.59
C SER A 19 15.33 40.36 48.25
N THR A 20 14.60 40.48 47.11
CA THR A 20 14.75 41.37 45.92
C THR A 20 16.08 41.70 45.20
N SER A 21 16.07 41.57 43.84
CA SER A 21 16.25 42.60 42.77
C SER A 21 16.87 41.95 41.50
N SER A 22 16.16 41.78 40.37
CA SER A 22 15.92 42.70 39.23
C SER A 22 17.18 43.24 38.53
N HIS A 23 17.42 42.86 37.26
CA HIS A 23 17.45 43.77 36.09
C HIS A 23 17.85 43.06 34.78
N SER A 24 17.05 43.35 33.75
CA SER A 24 17.26 43.12 32.32
C SER A 24 18.38 43.99 31.74
N ILE A 25 18.91 43.63 30.54
CA ILE A 25 19.24 44.51 29.38
C ILE A 25 20.26 43.80 28.46
N SER A 26 19.92 43.67 27.16
CA SER A 26 20.85 43.48 26.02
C SER A 26 21.32 44.86 25.53
N PRO A 27 22.49 45.05 24.88
CA PRO A 27 22.50 45.07 23.40
C PRO A 27 23.84 44.73 22.66
N LEU A 28 23.68 44.34 21.38
CA LEU A 28 24.43 44.63 20.14
C LEU A 28 25.98 44.82 20.06
N SER A 29 26.50 44.18 18.99
CA SER A 29 27.50 44.65 17.99
C SER A 29 29.00 44.47 18.23
N GLY A 30 29.67 43.85 17.24
CA GLY A 30 31.11 44.00 17.00
C GLY A 30 31.80 42.82 16.31
N SER A 31 31.89 42.84 14.97
CA SER A 31 32.84 42.01 14.19
C SER A 31 34.30 42.46 14.44
N PRO A 32 35.30 41.64 14.03
CA PRO A 32 36.05 42.05 12.84
C PRO A 32 36.42 40.91 11.87
N LEU A 33 36.69 41.34 10.64
CA LEU A 33 37.17 40.58 9.47
C LEU A 33 38.54 39.92 9.69
N SER A 34 38.77 38.81 9.00
CA SER A 34 39.91 38.69 8.06
C SER A 34 39.61 37.67 6.96
N GLN A 35 40.01 38.05 5.74
CA GLN A 35 39.80 37.41 4.45
C GLN A 35 40.80 36.27 4.21
N HIS A 36 40.42 35.26 3.42
CA HIS A 36 41.05 35.07 2.11
C HIS A 36 40.29 34.10 1.19
N ASP A 37 40.49 34.37 -0.09
CA ASP A 37 39.73 34.05 -1.29
C ASP A 37 39.82 32.60 -1.81
N GLY A 38 38.87 32.26 -2.68
CA GLY A 38 38.94 31.11 -3.57
C GLY A 38 37.70 30.92 -4.45
N HIS A 39 37.48 31.84 -5.41
CA HIS A 39 36.45 31.75 -6.44
C HIS A 39 36.62 30.54 -7.38
N SER A 40 35.51 29.90 -7.76
CA SER A 40 35.21 29.62 -9.19
C SER A 40 33.70 29.39 -9.39
N ASP A 41 33.05 30.42 -9.94
CA ASP A 41 31.72 30.37 -10.53
C ASP A 41 31.85 30.06 -12.02
N HIS A 42 31.20 29.02 -12.51
CA HIS A 42 30.72 28.92 -13.89
C HIS A 42 29.54 27.95 -13.96
N THR A 43 28.30 28.46 -13.95
CA THR A 43 27.17 27.75 -14.54
C THR A 43 26.47 28.68 -15.52
N TYR A 44 26.62 28.36 -16.81
CA TYR A 44 25.84 28.91 -17.90
C TYR A 44 24.37 28.51 -17.71
N SER A 45 23.51 29.46 -17.39
CA SER A 45 22.06 29.32 -17.51
C SER A 45 21.67 29.52 -18.98
N SER A 46 21.25 28.45 -19.65
CA SER A 46 20.52 28.53 -20.92
C SER A 46 19.04 28.81 -20.62
N PRO A 47 18.34 29.62 -21.43
CA PRO A 47 16.92 29.87 -21.22
C PRO A 47 16.10 28.60 -21.54
N PRO A 48 14.96 28.35 -20.86
CA PRO A 48 14.11 27.22 -21.17
C PRO A 48 13.55 27.39 -22.58
N SER A 49 13.74 26.37 -23.41
CA SER A 49 13.20 26.29 -24.75
C SER A 49 11.67 26.32 -24.68
N ALA A 50 11.05 27.24 -25.42
CA ALA A 50 9.59 27.42 -25.45
C ALA A 50 8.81 26.18 -25.91
N SER A 51 9.48 25.14 -26.46
CA SER A 51 8.83 23.88 -26.84
C SER A 51 8.50 22.96 -25.66
N CYS A 52 9.22 23.04 -24.54
CA CYS A 52 8.92 22.23 -23.34
C CYS A 52 7.64 22.70 -22.62
N LEU A 53 7.33 24.00 -22.68
CA LEU A 53 6.13 24.56 -22.03
C LEU A 53 4.86 24.22 -22.79
N THR A 54 4.94 24.12 -24.12
CA THR A 54 3.83 23.69 -24.97
C THR A 54 3.53 22.19 -24.83
N GLU A 55 4.55 21.34 -24.72
CA GLU A 55 4.36 19.88 -24.53
C GLU A 55 3.69 19.55 -23.20
N VAL A 56 4.04 20.25 -22.11
CA VAL A 56 3.40 20.05 -20.78
C VAL A 56 1.95 20.54 -20.78
N ALA A 57 1.65 21.65 -21.47
CA ALA A 57 0.30 22.17 -21.60
C ALA A 57 -0.59 21.23 -22.43
N ASP A 58 -0.08 20.71 -23.54
CA ASP A 58 -0.79 19.75 -24.40
C ASP A 58 -1.06 18.42 -23.67
N LEU A 59 -0.14 17.95 -22.82
CA LEU A 59 -0.35 16.76 -22.00
C LEU A 59 -1.39 16.96 -20.89
N GLN A 60 -1.44 18.14 -20.27
CA GLN A 60 -2.49 18.49 -19.30
C GLN A 60 -3.88 18.57 -19.94
N ILE A 61 -3.95 19.04 -21.19
CA ILE A 61 -5.19 19.03 -21.98
C ILE A 61 -5.60 17.58 -22.27
N LYS A 62 -4.69 16.72 -22.73
CA LYS A 62 -4.95 15.29 -22.97
C LYS A 62 -5.45 14.55 -21.73
N LEU A 63 -4.94 14.86 -20.53
CA LEU A 63 -5.43 14.31 -19.26
C LEU A 63 -6.87 14.72 -18.95
N LYS A 64 -7.22 15.98 -19.19
CA LYS A 64 -8.57 16.51 -18.97
C LYS A 64 -9.57 15.97 -20.00
N GLU A 65 -9.13 15.77 -21.23
CA GLU A 65 -9.92 15.12 -22.28
C GLU A 65 -10.16 13.64 -21.95
N LEU A 66 -9.14 12.94 -21.45
CA LEU A 66 -9.26 11.55 -21.01
C LEU A 66 -10.25 11.41 -19.84
N GLU A 67 -10.23 12.33 -18.87
CA GLU A 67 -11.19 12.39 -17.76
C GLU A 67 -12.65 12.48 -18.26
N ASN A 68 -12.92 13.37 -19.21
CA ASN A 68 -14.26 13.54 -19.80
C ASN A 68 -14.73 12.31 -20.60
N VAL A 69 -13.80 11.60 -21.24
CA VAL A 69 -14.09 10.38 -21.99
C VAL A 69 -14.31 9.20 -21.04
N ILE A 70 -13.55 9.11 -19.94
CA ILE A 70 -13.63 8.04 -18.96
C ILE A 70 -14.90 8.14 -18.09
N LEU A 71 -15.30 9.34 -17.69
CA LEU A 71 -16.42 9.57 -16.75
C LEU A 71 -17.79 9.65 -17.44
N GLY A 72 -17.84 9.76 -18.78
CA GLY A 72 -19.07 10.06 -19.52
C GLY A 72 -19.55 11.50 -19.30
N PRO A 73 -20.43 12.03 -20.15
CA PRO A 73 -20.83 13.44 -20.04
C PRO A 73 -21.65 13.68 -18.77
N GLU A 74 -21.13 14.51 -17.86
CA GLU A 74 -21.99 15.22 -16.92
C GLU A 74 -22.92 16.14 -17.72
N LEU A 75 -24.22 15.89 -17.59
CA LEU A 75 -25.26 16.73 -18.18
C LEU A 75 -25.22 18.09 -17.49
N ASP A 76 -24.64 19.08 -18.15
CA ASP A 76 -25.09 20.47 -18.00
C ASP A 76 -25.20 21.15 -19.37
N ILE A 77 -26.41 21.64 -19.61
CA ILE A 77 -26.86 22.34 -20.80
C ILE A 77 -26.25 23.75 -20.78
N THR A 78 -25.53 24.13 -21.83
CA THR A 78 -25.69 25.43 -22.53
C THR A 78 -24.80 25.48 -23.78
N SER A 79 -25.35 26.04 -24.86
CA SER A 79 -24.70 26.22 -26.15
C SER A 79 -23.73 27.41 -26.13
N ASP A 80 -22.59 27.27 -26.81
CA ASP A 80 -22.28 28.02 -28.03
C ASP A 80 -20.88 27.63 -28.54
N SER A 81 -20.79 27.34 -29.83
CA SER A 81 -19.53 27.07 -30.54
C SER A 81 -18.66 28.33 -30.61
N PRO A 82 -17.35 28.17 -30.84
CA PRO A 82 -16.88 28.50 -32.18
C PRO A 82 -16.01 27.39 -32.80
N GLU A 83 -16.34 27.08 -34.05
CA GLU A 83 -15.43 26.42 -34.99
C GLU A 83 -14.16 27.27 -35.18
N SER A 84 -12.98 26.66 -34.98
CA SER A 84 -11.81 26.71 -35.86
C SER A 84 -10.57 26.26 -35.08
N PHE A 85 -9.54 25.84 -35.81
CA PHE A 85 -8.28 25.20 -35.35
C PHE A 85 -8.26 23.67 -35.27
N LEU A 86 -8.79 23.00 -36.30
CA LEU A 86 -8.31 21.66 -36.71
C LEU A 86 -8.02 21.66 -38.22
N GLN A 87 -7.03 22.44 -38.64
CA GLN A 87 -6.53 22.35 -40.01
C GLN A 87 -5.05 22.78 -40.09
N ALA A 88 -4.19 22.01 -39.43
CA ALA A 88 -2.80 21.86 -39.86
C ALA A 88 -2.21 20.60 -39.21
N ASN A 89 -1.62 19.73 -40.04
CA ASN A 89 -0.94 18.46 -39.73
C ASN A 89 -1.81 17.20 -39.63
N VAL A 90 -2.59 16.93 -40.68
CA VAL A 90 -2.90 15.55 -41.09
C VAL A 90 -1.65 14.99 -41.78
N GLN A 91 -0.69 14.51 -41.01
CA GLN A 91 0.33 13.58 -41.50
C GLN A 91 -0.24 12.16 -41.41
N LEU A 92 -0.65 11.63 -42.57
CA LEU A 92 -0.90 10.22 -42.91
C LEU A 92 -1.11 9.27 -41.72
N ARG A 93 -2.35 9.17 -41.20
CA ARG A 93 -2.79 7.96 -40.49
C ARG A 93 -2.85 6.83 -41.52
N PRO A 94 -2.12 5.71 -41.38
CA PRO A 94 -2.44 4.53 -42.15
C PRO A 94 -3.77 4.01 -41.60
N ASP A 95 -4.84 4.02 -42.39
CA ASP A 95 -6.12 3.38 -42.04
C ASP A 95 -5.95 1.87 -41.71
N ASN A 96 -4.79 1.30 -42.08
CA ASN A 96 -4.38 -0.09 -41.86
C ASN A 96 -3.41 -0.31 -40.67
N TRP A 97 -3.19 0.67 -39.79
CA TRP A 97 -2.25 0.51 -38.67
C TRP A 97 -2.59 -0.72 -37.79
N ARG A 98 -3.89 -1.04 -37.65
CA ARG A 98 -4.37 -2.26 -36.97
C ARG A 98 -3.84 -3.53 -37.63
N GLN A 99 -3.88 -3.59 -38.96
CA GLN A 99 -3.31 -4.71 -39.72
C GLN A 99 -1.78 -4.77 -39.60
N LEU A 100 -1.13 -3.61 -39.54
CA LEU A 100 0.33 -3.51 -39.36
C LEU A 100 0.79 -4.07 -38.01
N LEU A 101 -0.02 -3.86 -36.96
CA LEU A 101 0.24 -4.35 -35.61
C LEU A 101 -0.40 -5.72 -35.32
N GLY A 102 -1.14 -6.30 -36.28
CA GLY A 102 -1.82 -7.58 -36.13
C GLY A 102 -2.95 -7.57 -35.09
N ILE A 103 -3.63 -6.44 -34.94
CA ILE A 103 -4.71 -6.22 -33.96
C ILE A 103 -6.06 -6.32 -34.65
N ASP A 104 -6.92 -7.23 -34.18
CA ASP A 104 -8.31 -7.30 -34.61
C ASP A 104 -9.11 -6.09 -34.10
N ALA A 105 -10.03 -5.58 -34.93
CA ALA A 105 -10.82 -4.41 -34.57
C ALA A 105 -11.67 -4.67 -33.31
N GLY A 106 -11.45 -3.87 -32.26
CA GLY A 106 -12.20 -3.96 -31.00
C GLY A 106 -11.62 -4.94 -29.96
N ASP A 107 -10.49 -5.61 -30.22
CA ASP A 107 -9.80 -6.38 -29.17
C ASP A 107 -9.03 -5.45 -28.24
N LEU A 108 -9.74 -4.91 -27.25
CA LEU A 108 -9.18 -4.01 -26.24
C LEU A 108 -7.92 -4.57 -25.58
N LYS A 109 -7.86 -5.88 -25.31
CA LYS A 109 -6.69 -6.48 -24.66
C LYS A 109 -5.46 -6.40 -25.56
N GLN A 110 -5.60 -6.65 -26.85
CA GLN A 110 -4.49 -6.52 -27.80
C GLN A 110 -4.04 -5.08 -27.95
N VAL A 111 -4.96 -4.11 -27.95
CA VAL A 111 -4.61 -2.68 -27.98
C VAL A 111 -3.83 -2.29 -26.71
N ILE A 112 -4.23 -2.74 -25.52
CA ILE A 112 -3.50 -2.50 -24.26
C ILE A 112 -2.07 -3.05 -24.35
N ILE A 113 -1.93 -4.30 -24.80
CA ILE A 113 -0.63 -4.96 -24.96
C ILE A 113 0.25 -4.22 -25.97
N ALA A 114 -0.30 -3.87 -27.13
CA ALA A 114 0.42 -3.14 -28.17
C ALA A 114 0.88 -1.76 -27.67
N CYS A 115 0.04 -1.07 -26.88
CA CYS A 115 0.39 0.24 -26.32
C CYS A 115 1.58 0.13 -25.36
N GLY A 116 1.56 -0.85 -24.44
CA GLY A 116 2.69 -1.10 -23.55
C GLY A 116 3.97 -1.47 -24.30
N LYS A 117 3.85 -2.20 -25.42
CA LYS A 117 4.99 -2.58 -26.26
C LYS A 117 5.59 -1.36 -26.99
N ALA A 118 4.75 -0.53 -27.61
CA ALA A 118 5.19 0.69 -28.29
C ALA A 118 5.94 1.64 -27.35
N VAL A 119 5.45 1.81 -26.11
CA VAL A 119 6.13 2.59 -25.06
C VAL A 119 7.50 1.99 -24.73
N ALA A 120 7.60 0.67 -24.63
CA ALA A 120 8.86 0.00 -24.31
C ALA A 120 9.91 0.11 -25.43
N GLU A 121 9.45 0.14 -26.68
CA GLU A 121 10.27 0.27 -27.88
C GLU A 121 10.59 1.74 -28.20
N ASN A 122 10.05 2.69 -27.43
CA ASN A 122 10.11 4.14 -27.69
C ASN A 122 9.55 4.53 -29.07
N ASP A 123 8.56 3.78 -29.57
CA ASP A 123 7.83 4.13 -30.80
C ASP A 123 6.78 5.20 -30.47
N VAL A 124 7.18 6.46 -30.60
CA VAL A 124 6.35 7.63 -30.28
C VAL A 124 5.07 7.66 -31.11
N PHE A 125 5.18 7.36 -32.40
CA PHE A 125 4.03 7.41 -33.32
C PHE A 125 3.00 6.33 -32.99
N ALA A 126 3.44 5.08 -32.81
CA ALA A 126 2.54 4.00 -32.41
C ALA A 126 1.94 4.26 -31.03
N THR A 127 2.72 4.79 -30.09
CA THR A 127 2.27 5.12 -28.74
C THR A 127 1.13 6.15 -28.75
N GLU A 128 1.29 7.27 -29.47
CA GLU A 128 0.24 8.30 -29.55
C GLU A 128 -1.06 7.78 -30.18
N LEU A 129 -0.92 6.98 -31.24
CA LEU A 129 -2.05 6.36 -31.92
C LEU A 129 -2.81 5.39 -31.02
N LEU A 130 -2.09 4.52 -30.31
CA LEU A 130 -2.65 3.50 -29.42
C LEU A 130 -3.27 4.13 -28.16
N ILE A 131 -2.68 5.18 -27.61
CA ILE A 131 -3.28 5.96 -26.51
C ILE A 131 -4.61 6.56 -26.95
N SER A 132 -4.66 7.17 -28.13
CA SER A 132 -5.89 7.77 -28.67
C SER A 132 -6.99 6.73 -28.87
N GLU A 133 -6.65 5.53 -29.33
CA GLU A 133 -7.63 4.47 -29.51
C GLU A 133 -8.06 3.87 -28.16
N LEU A 134 -7.14 3.58 -27.25
CA LEU A 134 -7.46 3.08 -25.92
C LEU A 134 -8.44 4.00 -25.20
N GLY A 135 -8.23 5.32 -25.28
CA GLY A 135 -9.15 6.31 -24.71
C GLY A 135 -10.60 6.12 -25.16
N GLN A 136 -10.85 5.64 -26.40
CA GLN A 136 -12.19 5.40 -26.93
C GLN A 136 -12.78 4.04 -26.52
N LEU A 137 -11.96 3.09 -26.09
CA LEU A 137 -12.38 1.71 -25.78
C LEU A 137 -12.56 1.46 -24.28
N VAL A 138 -11.90 2.24 -23.42
CA VAL A 138 -11.87 2.06 -21.96
C VAL A 138 -13.00 2.81 -21.26
N SER A 139 -13.43 2.30 -20.11
CA SER A 139 -14.45 2.93 -19.27
C SER A 139 -14.38 2.39 -17.85
N VAL A 140 -14.44 3.28 -16.84
CA VAL A 140 -14.44 2.90 -15.41
C VAL A 140 -15.76 2.26 -14.96
N SER A 141 -16.82 2.35 -15.77
CA SER A 141 -18.11 1.68 -15.53
C SER A 141 -18.35 0.48 -16.45
N GLY A 142 -17.39 0.18 -17.33
CA GLY A 142 -17.48 -0.90 -18.30
C GLY A 142 -17.23 -2.30 -17.72
N ASP A 143 -16.95 -3.24 -18.61
CA ASP A 143 -16.52 -4.59 -18.23
C ASP A 143 -15.13 -4.59 -17.53
N PRO A 144 -14.69 -5.71 -16.94
CA PRO A 144 -13.40 -5.78 -16.24
C PRO A 144 -12.19 -5.30 -17.05
N MET A 145 -12.14 -5.62 -18.35
CA MET A 145 -11.01 -5.26 -19.21
C MET A 145 -11.06 -3.78 -19.58
N GLN A 146 -12.26 -3.22 -19.79
CA GLN A 146 -12.45 -1.77 -20.00
C GLN A 146 -12.01 -0.97 -18.77
N ARG A 147 -12.35 -1.43 -17.57
CA ARG A 147 -11.98 -0.78 -16.31
C ARG A 147 -10.49 -0.86 -16.03
N LEU A 148 -9.91 -2.05 -16.17
CA LEU A 148 -8.47 -2.24 -16.05
C LEU A 148 -7.72 -1.42 -17.11
N GLY A 149 -8.18 -1.45 -18.36
CA GLY A 149 -7.61 -0.69 -19.47
C GLY A 149 -7.56 0.81 -19.19
N ALA A 150 -8.58 1.38 -18.53
CA ALA A 150 -8.59 2.79 -18.13
C ALA A 150 -7.41 3.12 -17.21
N TYR A 151 -7.15 2.31 -16.19
CA TYR A 151 -6.05 2.52 -15.25
C TYR A 151 -4.67 2.16 -15.82
N MET A 152 -4.60 1.17 -16.73
CA MET A 152 -3.38 0.87 -17.48
C MET A 152 -2.99 2.04 -18.40
N LEU A 153 -3.98 2.66 -19.05
CA LEU A 153 -3.82 3.85 -19.89
C LEU A 153 -3.37 5.05 -19.06
N GLU A 154 -4.02 5.29 -17.91
CA GLU A 154 -3.62 6.32 -16.96
C GLU A 154 -2.16 6.15 -16.52
N GLY A 155 -1.74 4.93 -16.20
CA GLY A 155 -0.34 4.61 -15.88
C GLY A 155 0.63 4.92 -17.03
N ILE A 156 0.27 4.63 -18.28
CA ILE A 156 1.09 4.96 -19.45
C ILE A 156 1.20 6.47 -19.65
N VAL A 157 0.08 7.19 -19.60
CA VAL A 157 0.06 8.66 -19.76
C VAL A 157 0.88 9.33 -18.65
N ALA A 158 0.77 8.84 -17.42
CA ALA A 158 1.57 9.31 -16.29
C ALA A 158 3.07 9.06 -16.50
N ARG A 159 3.44 7.88 -17.03
CA ARG A 159 4.83 7.54 -17.36
C ARG A 159 5.42 8.49 -18.40
N LEU A 160 4.72 8.70 -19.51
CA LEU A 160 5.22 9.47 -20.66
C LEU A 160 5.36 10.96 -20.34
N SER A 161 4.53 11.48 -19.45
CA SER A 161 4.60 12.88 -19.03
C SER A 161 5.80 13.20 -18.12
N SER A 162 6.77 12.28 -17.98
CA SER A 162 7.95 12.38 -17.09
C SER A 162 7.59 12.76 -15.64
N SER A 163 6.35 12.47 -15.25
CA SER A 163 5.68 12.98 -14.07
C SER A 163 5.17 11.84 -13.19
N GLY A 164 5.94 10.74 -13.09
CA GLY A 164 5.61 9.60 -12.23
C GLY A 164 5.20 10.04 -10.83
N SER A 165 5.88 11.04 -10.24
CA SER A 165 5.52 11.65 -8.95
C SER A 165 4.59 12.87 -9.02
N MET A 166 4.65 13.68 -10.09
CA MET A 166 3.83 14.89 -10.23
C MET A 166 2.38 14.57 -10.61
N LEU A 167 2.11 13.59 -11.47
CA LEU A 167 0.75 13.13 -11.79
C LEU A 167 0.22 12.15 -10.75
N TYR A 168 1.05 11.34 -10.10
CA TYR A 168 0.62 10.56 -8.92
C TYR A 168 0.03 11.44 -7.80
N LYS A 169 0.49 12.69 -7.68
CA LYS A 169 -0.04 13.71 -6.77
C LYS A 169 -1.01 14.71 -7.43
N SER A 170 -1.06 14.80 -8.76
CA SER A 170 -1.85 15.82 -9.48
C SER A 170 -2.87 15.27 -10.47
N LEU A 171 -3.12 13.96 -10.51
CA LEU A 171 -4.33 13.42 -11.11
C LEU A 171 -5.49 14.04 -10.33
N LYS A 172 -6.14 15.03 -10.96
CA LYS A 172 -7.15 15.92 -10.39
C LYS A 172 -8.46 15.20 -10.05
N CYS A 173 -8.41 13.93 -9.70
CA CYS A 173 -9.48 13.32 -8.93
C CYS A 173 -9.39 13.92 -7.52
N LYS A 174 -10.52 14.43 -7.01
CA LYS A 174 -10.61 14.91 -5.63
C LYS A 174 -10.05 13.82 -4.71
N GLU A 175 -8.90 14.11 -4.07
CA GLU A 175 -8.30 13.16 -3.13
C GLU A 175 -9.37 12.80 -2.07
N PRO A 176 -9.68 11.51 -1.88
CA PRO A 176 -10.73 11.10 -0.97
C PRO A 176 -10.28 11.36 0.45
N THR A 177 -11.12 11.96 1.27
CA THR A 177 -10.84 12.14 2.70
C THR A 177 -10.41 10.81 3.35
N GLY A 178 -9.65 10.87 4.44
CA GLY A 178 -9.21 9.66 5.15
C GLY A 178 -10.37 8.70 5.50
N SER A 179 -11.56 9.23 5.83
CA SER A 179 -12.78 8.45 6.05
C SER A 179 -13.35 7.80 4.80
N GLU A 180 -13.31 8.48 3.65
CA GLU A 180 -13.74 7.93 2.37
C GLU A 180 -12.79 6.81 1.94
N LEU A 181 -11.48 7.04 1.99
CA LEU A 181 -10.47 6.04 1.67
C LEU A 181 -10.61 4.79 2.56
N MET A 182 -10.85 4.99 3.86
CA MET A 182 -11.11 3.89 4.79
C MET A 182 -12.37 3.09 4.40
N SER A 183 -13.43 3.78 4.00
CA SER A 183 -14.68 3.14 3.57
C SER A 183 -14.47 2.31 2.29
N TYR A 184 -13.63 2.80 1.37
CA TYR A 184 -13.28 2.09 0.14
C TYR A 184 -12.41 0.86 0.41
N MET A 185 -11.39 0.98 1.26
CA MET A 185 -10.57 -0.15 1.70
C MET A 185 -11.42 -1.21 2.42
N HIS A 186 -12.35 -0.78 3.28
CA HIS A 186 -13.28 -1.69 3.95
C HIS A 186 -14.21 -2.41 2.95
N LEU A 187 -14.68 -1.72 1.92
CA LEU A 187 -15.47 -2.34 0.86
C LEU A 187 -14.69 -3.48 0.17
N LEU A 188 -13.43 -3.25 -0.22
CA LEU A 188 -12.59 -4.28 -0.83
C LEU A 188 -12.35 -5.46 0.11
N TYR A 189 -12.12 -5.19 1.40
CA TYR A 189 -12.01 -6.22 2.44
C TYR A 189 -13.28 -7.08 2.56
N GLU A 190 -14.46 -6.50 2.36
CA GLU A 190 -15.72 -7.23 2.44
C GLU A 190 -15.98 -8.08 1.19
N ILE A 191 -15.85 -7.49 0.01
CA ILE A 191 -16.27 -8.12 -1.25
C ILE A 191 -15.23 -9.09 -1.83
N CYS A 192 -13.96 -8.93 -1.48
CA CYS A 192 -12.87 -9.80 -1.93
C CYS A 192 -12.22 -10.53 -0.74
N PRO A 193 -11.82 -11.81 -0.90
CA PRO A 193 -11.24 -12.58 0.17
C PRO A 193 -9.75 -12.26 0.42
N PHE A 194 -9.08 -11.40 -0.35
CA PHE A 194 -7.61 -11.21 -0.31
C PHE A 194 -7.07 -10.91 1.09
N TYR A 195 -7.60 -9.86 1.74
CA TYR A 195 -7.18 -9.47 3.08
C TYR A 195 -7.67 -10.46 4.15
N LYS A 196 -8.94 -10.90 4.07
CA LYS A 196 -9.50 -11.88 5.01
C LYS A 196 -8.71 -13.19 5.01
N PHE A 197 -8.37 -13.69 3.82
CA PHE A 197 -7.49 -14.85 3.63
C PHE A 197 -6.13 -14.64 4.30
N GLY A 198 -5.46 -13.53 4.00
CA GLY A 198 -4.16 -13.20 4.58
C GLY A 198 -4.19 -13.16 6.10
N TYR A 199 -5.12 -12.38 6.66
CA TYR A 199 -5.25 -12.21 8.11
C TYR A 199 -5.65 -13.50 8.81
N MET A 200 -6.63 -14.25 8.29
CA MET A 200 -7.09 -15.49 8.93
C MET A 200 -6.03 -16.60 8.86
N SER A 201 -5.29 -16.71 7.76
CA SER A 201 -4.22 -17.70 7.63
C SER A 201 -3.04 -17.37 8.56
N ALA A 202 -2.61 -16.10 8.61
CA ALA A 202 -1.59 -15.65 9.56
C ALA A 202 -2.05 -15.83 11.02
N ASN A 203 -3.25 -15.39 11.36
CA ASN A 203 -3.82 -15.53 12.71
C ASN A 203 -3.93 -17.00 13.12
N GLY A 204 -4.26 -17.89 12.19
CA GLY A 204 -4.28 -19.34 12.42
C GLY A 204 -2.91 -19.88 12.83
N ALA A 205 -1.86 -19.55 12.06
CA ALA A 205 -0.48 -19.92 12.37
C ALA A 205 -0.03 -19.38 13.74
N ILE A 206 -0.35 -18.12 14.00
CA ILE A 206 -0.02 -17.43 15.26
C ILE A 206 -0.71 -18.12 16.44
N ALA A 207 -2.02 -18.35 16.35
CA ALA A 207 -2.81 -18.95 17.42
C ALA A 207 -2.30 -20.36 17.79
N GLU A 208 -1.86 -21.13 16.80
CA GLU A 208 -1.25 -22.45 17.04
C GLU A 208 0.11 -22.33 17.72
N ALA A 209 0.97 -21.43 17.25
CA ALA A 209 2.32 -21.26 17.74
C ALA A 209 2.39 -20.74 19.19
N ILE A 210 1.37 -19.98 19.63
CA ILE A 210 1.25 -19.42 21.00
C ILE A 210 0.29 -20.21 21.89
N LYS A 211 -0.13 -21.40 21.48
CA LYS A 211 -1.05 -22.23 22.26
C LYS A 211 -0.45 -22.56 23.62
N GLY A 212 -1.15 -22.17 24.68
CA GLY A 212 -0.73 -22.39 26.08
C GLY A 212 0.22 -21.32 26.64
N GLU A 213 0.64 -20.35 25.85
CA GLU A 213 1.51 -19.26 26.32
C GLU A 213 0.70 -18.19 27.06
N ASN A 214 1.32 -17.55 28.06
CA ASN A 214 0.66 -16.56 28.93
C ASN A 214 1.09 -15.12 28.66
N PHE A 215 2.28 -14.90 28.09
CA PHE A 215 2.81 -13.58 27.78
C PHE A 215 3.26 -13.57 26.32
N VAL A 216 2.51 -12.86 25.48
CA VAL A 216 2.73 -12.86 24.03
C VAL A 216 2.94 -11.43 23.54
N HIS A 217 4.02 -11.23 22.80
CA HIS A 217 4.36 -9.97 22.15
C HIS A 217 4.29 -10.14 20.64
N ILE A 218 3.33 -9.45 20.02
CA ILE A 218 3.12 -9.43 18.58
C ILE A 218 3.79 -8.17 18.03
N ILE A 219 4.63 -8.32 17.03
CA ILE A 219 5.26 -7.24 16.27
C ILE A 219 4.63 -7.24 14.87
N ASP A 220 3.87 -6.21 14.55
CA ASP A 220 3.23 -6.04 13.25
C ASP A 220 3.94 -4.96 12.46
N PHE A 221 4.51 -5.31 11.31
CA PHE A 221 5.25 -4.39 10.46
C PHE A 221 4.36 -3.45 9.63
N GLN A 222 3.04 -3.66 9.63
CA GLN A 222 2.06 -2.77 9.00
C GLN A 222 0.73 -2.82 9.74
N ILE A 223 0.66 -2.17 10.92
CA ILE A 223 -0.51 -2.27 11.80
C ILE A 223 -1.78 -1.66 11.18
N ALA A 224 -1.64 -0.71 10.25
CA ALA A 224 -2.74 -0.06 9.54
C ALA A 224 -3.87 0.39 10.49
N GLN A 225 -5.03 -0.27 10.42
CA GLN A 225 -6.21 0.00 11.25
C GLN A 225 -6.39 -0.97 12.43
N GLY A 226 -5.49 -1.95 12.58
CA GLY A 226 -5.53 -3.01 13.58
C GLY A 226 -6.61 -4.07 13.35
N SER A 227 -7.28 -4.10 12.19
CA SER A 227 -8.43 -4.97 11.92
C SER A 227 -8.10 -6.47 12.02
N GLN A 228 -6.90 -6.88 11.59
CA GLN A 228 -6.41 -8.25 11.74
C GLN A 228 -6.50 -8.73 13.20
N TRP A 229 -6.11 -7.86 14.15
CA TRP A 229 -5.96 -8.23 15.55
C TRP A 229 -7.28 -8.24 16.34
N ILE A 230 -8.32 -7.57 15.87
CA ILE A 230 -9.64 -7.57 16.53
C ILE A 230 -10.14 -9.01 16.72
N THR A 231 -10.10 -9.79 15.64
CA THR A 231 -10.58 -11.19 15.66
C THR A 231 -9.68 -12.10 16.49
N LEU A 232 -8.35 -11.90 16.45
CA LEU A 232 -7.41 -12.68 17.24
C LEU A 232 -7.55 -12.39 18.74
N ILE A 233 -7.71 -11.12 19.14
CA ILE A 233 -7.94 -10.72 20.53
C ILE A 233 -9.19 -11.43 21.08
N GLN A 234 -10.30 -11.38 20.34
CA GLN A 234 -11.54 -12.05 20.74
C GLN A 234 -11.36 -13.58 20.88
N ALA A 235 -10.66 -14.21 19.93
CA ALA A 235 -10.38 -15.64 19.98
C ALA A 235 -9.48 -16.04 21.16
N LEU A 236 -8.43 -15.26 21.45
CA LEU A 236 -7.53 -15.50 22.57
C LEU A 236 -8.20 -15.23 23.92
N ALA A 237 -9.13 -14.28 23.99
CA ALA A 237 -9.92 -14.03 25.19
C ALA A 237 -10.82 -15.21 25.56
N ALA A 238 -11.35 -15.91 24.55
CA ALA A 238 -12.21 -17.08 24.71
C ALA A 238 -11.43 -18.41 24.90
N ARG A 239 -10.09 -18.37 24.96
CA ARG A 239 -9.25 -19.56 25.03
C ARG A 239 -9.47 -20.35 26.35
N PRO A 240 -9.55 -21.70 26.31
CA PRO A 240 -9.54 -22.52 27.52
C PRO A 240 -8.28 -22.27 28.37
N GLY A 241 -8.45 -22.09 29.67
CA GLY A 241 -7.37 -21.73 30.60
C GLY A 241 -7.19 -20.21 30.80
N GLY A 242 -7.97 -19.39 30.09
CA GLY A 242 -8.02 -17.94 30.26
C GLY A 242 -7.18 -17.16 29.23
N PRO A 243 -7.43 -15.83 29.14
CA PRO A 243 -6.73 -14.95 28.23
C PRO A 243 -5.24 -14.85 28.57
N PRO A 244 -4.33 -14.87 27.58
CA PRO A 244 -2.96 -14.42 27.79
C PRO A 244 -2.90 -12.90 27.95
N TYR A 245 -1.78 -12.42 28.49
CA TYR A 245 -1.38 -11.03 28.33
C TYR A 245 -0.85 -10.81 26.90
N ILE A 246 -1.44 -9.86 26.18
CA ILE A 246 -1.06 -9.52 24.81
C ILE A 246 -0.45 -8.13 24.75
N ARG A 247 0.75 -8.04 24.21
CA ARG A 247 1.38 -6.79 23.82
C ARG A 247 1.48 -6.73 22.30
N ILE A 248 1.03 -5.64 21.69
CA ILE A 248 1.20 -5.41 20.26
C ILE A 248 2.12 -4.22 20.05
N THR A 249 3.21 -4.43 19.31
CA THR A 249 4.00 -3.35 18.72
C THR A 249 3.54 -3.16 17.28
N GLY A 250 2.86 -2.04 17.04
CA GLY A 250 2.34 -1.69 15.72
C GLY A 250 3.25 -0.68 15.03
N ILE A 251 3.84 -1.09 13.91
CA ILE A 251 4.69 -0.25 13.06
C ILE A 251 3.84 0.27 11.90
N ASP A 252 3.95 1.56 11.62
CA ASP A 252 3.39 2.17 10.42
C ASP A 252 3.99 3.55 10.19
N ASP A 253 4.01 4.02 8.95
CA ASP A 253 4.57 5.33 8.62
C ASP A 253 3.55 6.47 8.75
N SER A 254 4.05 7.70 8.66
CA SER A 254 3.24 8.91 8.68
C SER A 254 2.41 9.11 7.41
N ASN A 255 2.83 8.56 6.27
CA ASN A 255 2.08 8.63 5.00
C ASN A 255 0.72 7.92 5.14
N SER A 256 0.71 6.80 5.87
CA SER A 256 -0.49 6.02 6.14
C SER A 256 -1.43 6.67 7.16
N ALA A 257 -0.99 7.70 7.89
CA ALA A 257 -1.83 8.39 8.87
C ALA A 257 -3.08 9.03 8.24
N TYR A 258 -2.99 9.45 6.97
CA TYR A 258 -4.12 9.98 6.22
C TYR A 258 -5.23 8.95 6.05
N ALA A 259 -4.90 7.76 5.50
CA ALA A 259 -5.84 6.64 5.35
C ALA A 259 -6.32 6.12 6.72
N ARG A 260 -5.46 6.24 7.74
CA ARG A 260 -5.79 5.86 9.11
C ARG A 260 -6.88 6.74 9.73
N GLY A 261 -6.92 8.02 9.35
CA GLY A 261 -7.70 9.07 10.00
C GLY A 261 -7.01 9.67 11.24
N GLY A 262 -5.70 9.45 11.41
CA GLY A 262 -4.94 9.91 12.57
C GLY A 262 -3.64 9.14 12.84
N GLY A 263 -3.04 9.40 14.01
CA GLY A 263 -1.82 8.74 14.45
C GLY A 263 -2.02 7.29 14.90
N LEU A 264 -0.96 6.61 15.31
CA LEU A 264 -1.06 5.23 15.80
C LEU A 264 -1.83 5.11 17.15
N ASP A 265 -2.02 6.22 17.86
CA ASP A 265 -2.77 6.29 19.11
C ASP A 265 -4.25 5.89 18.93
N ILE A 266 -4.87 6.21 17.79
CA ILE A 266 -6.27 5.83 17.50
C ILE A 266 -6.41 4.31 17.36
N VAL A 267 -5.40 3.64 16.80
CA VAL A 267 -5.37 2.18 16.66
C VAL A 267 -5.16 1.53 18.02
N GLY A 268 -4.21 2.04 18.81
CA GLY A 268 -3.97 1.57 20.17
C GLY A 268 -5.22 1.67 21.05
N ARG A 269 -5.93 2.81 21.01
CA ARG A 269 -7.20 3.00 21.73
C ARG A 269 -8.28 2.02 21.28
N ARG A 270 -8.42 1.80 19.97
CA ARG A 270 -9.40 0.85 19.41
C ARG A 270 -9.11 -0.58 19.89
N LEU A 271 -7.88 -1.04 19.75
CA LEU A 271 -7.48 -2.38 20.17
C LEU A 271 -7.60 -2.58 21.69
N HIS A 272 -7.21 -1.57 22.47
CA HIS A 272 -7.39 -1.60 23.93
C HIS A 272 -8.87 -1.70 24.32
N SER A 273 -9.75 -0.94 23.66
CA SER A 273 -11.20 -1.02 23.90
C SER A 273 -11.77 -2.41 23.58
N VAL A 274 -11.34 -3.03 22.47
CA VAL A 274 -11.74 -4.41 22.13
C VAL A 274 -11.22 -5.40 23.18
N ALA A 275 -9.95 -5.31 23.56
CA ALA A 275 -9.37 -6.20 24.56
C ALA A 275 -10.07 -6.06 25.93
N GLN A 276 -10.32 -4.82 26.36
CA GLN A 276 -11.05 -4.53 27.60
C GLN A 276 -12.49 -5.09 27.55
N SER A 277 -13.17 -5.02 26.40
CA SER A 277 -14.54 -5.52 26.23
C SER A 277 -14.66 -7.04 26.41
N CYS A 278 -13.55 -7.77 26.22
CA CYS A 278 -13.48 -9.21 26.39
C CYS A 278 -12.61 -9.66 27.58
N GLY A 279 -12.19 -8.73 28.45
CA GLY A 279 -11.41 -9.05 29.65
C GLY A 279 -9.99 -9.52 29.38
N LEU A 280 -9.41 -9.21 28.22
CA LEU A 280 -8.05 -9.60 27.86
C LEU A 280 -7.03 -8.52 28.32
N PRO A 281 -6.01 -8.88 29.13
CA PRO A 281 -4.95 -7.96 29.50
C PRO A 281 -4.12 -7.53 28.28
N PHE A 282 -4.03 -6.22 28.02
CA PHE A 282 -3.52 -5.70 26.75
C PHE A 282 -2.64 -4.46 26.89
N GLU A 283 -1.55 -4.42 26.11
CA GLU A 283 -0.68 -3.25 25.93
C GLU A 283 -0.43 -2.99 24.44
N PHE A 284 -0.38 -1.71 24.05
CA PHE A 284 -0.01 -1.29 22.71
C PHE A 284 1.22 -0.39 22.73
N ASN A 285 2.20 -0.69 21.89
CA ASN A 285 3.39 0.10 21.66
C ASN A 285 3.40 0.61 20.20
N ALA A 286 3.39 1.91 20.01
CA ALA A 286 3.34 2.54 18.68
C ALA A 286 4.76 2.83 18.16
N VAL A 287 5.05 2.44 16.92
CA VAL A 287 6.31 2.76 16.24
C VAL A 287 6.01 3.52 14.94
N PRO A 288 6.01 4.87 14.96
CA PRO A 288 5.70 5.70 13.80
C PRO A 288 6.92 5.82 12.87
N ALA A 289 7.24 4.76 12.14
CA ALA A 289 8.41 4.68 11.26
C ALA A 289 8.11 3.84 10.02
N ALA A 290 8.75 4.17 8.90
CA ALA A 290 8.73 3.28 7.74
C ALA A 290 9.49 1.99 8.08
N SER A 291 9.06 0.84 7.54
CA SER A 291 9.65 -0.46 7.92
C SER A 291 11.16 -0.53 7.72
N HIS A 292 11.70 0.18 6.70
CA HIS A 292 13.13 0.23 6.43
C HIS A 292 13.95 1.07 7.43
N GLU A 293 13.29 1.90 8.25
CA GLU A 293 13.87 2.72 9.32
C GLU A 293 13.84 1.98 10.67
N VAL A 294 13.09 0.88 10.78
CA VAL A 294 12.94 0.13 12.03
C VAL A 294 14.28 -0.51 12.43
N GLN A 295 14.63 -0.32 13.70
CA GLN A 295 15.78 -0.90 14.37
C GLN A 295 15.33 -1.77 15.55
N LEU A 296 16.25 -2.59 16.06
CA LEU A 296 15.97 -3.56 17.11
C LEU A 296 15.37 -2.93 18.38
N GLU A 297 15.87 -1.76 18.77
CA GLU A 297 15.38 -1.01 19.94
C GLU A 297 13.92 -0.57 19.83
N HIS A 298 13.44 -0.28 18.62
CA HIS A 298 12.04 0.11 18.39
C HIS A 298 11.06 -1.04 18.69
N LEU A 299 11.52 -2.29 18.58
CA LEU A 299 10.70 -3.47 18.83
C LEU A 299 10.36 -3.64 20.32
N ALA A 300 11.16 -3.02 21.21
CA ALA A 300 10.95 -3.05 22.66
C ALA A 300 10.72 -4.47 23.23
N VAL A 301 11.51 -5.45 22.79
CA VAL A 301 11.41 -6.85 23.23
C VAL A 301 11.71 -6.97 24.74
N ARG A 302 10.92 -7.78 25.46
CA ARG A 302 11.09 -8.00 26.90
C ARG A 302 11.38 -9.47 27.21
N PRO A 303 12.26 -9.76 28.19
CA PRO A 303 12.47 -11.13 28.65
C PRO A 303 11.18 -11.77 29.16
N GLY A 304 10.95 -13.04 28.81
CA GLY A 304 9.79 -13.83 29.26
C GLY A 304 8.54 -13.74 28.38
N GLU A 305 8.51 -12.83 27.40
CA GLU A 305 7.45 -12.79 26.39
C GLU A 305 7.78 -13.69 25.20
N ILE A 306 6.76 -14.39 24.69
CA ILE A 306 6.85 -15.10 23.42
C ILE A 306 6.64 -14.12 22.29
N ILE A 307 7.61 -14.04 21.39
CA ILE A 307 7.59 -13.09 20.28
C ILE A 307 6.95 -13.73 19.05
N VAL A 308 6.04 -12.99 18.43
CA VAL A 308 5.42 -13.29 17.15
C VAL A 308 5.66 -12.10 16.22
N VAL A 309 5.98 -12.34 14.95
CA VAL A 309 6.16 -11.27 13.97
C VAL A 309 5.24 -11.48 12.79
N ASN A 310 4.59 -10.42 12.33
CA ASN A 310 3.66 -10.44 11.20
C ASN A 310 4.11 -9.47 10.11
N PHE A 311 4.28 -9.98 8.89
CA PHE A 311 4.44 -9.22 7.67
C PHE A 311 3.23 -9.48 6.77
N ALA A 312 2.22 -8.62 6.83
CA ALA A 312 1.07 -8.71 5.96
C ALA A 312 1.09 -7.55 4.95
N TYR A 313 1.35 -7.87 3.68
CA TYR A 313 1.37 -6.92 2.57
C TYR A 313 2.31 -5.73 2.81
N GLN A 314 3.55 -6.00 3.26
CA GLN A 314 4.45 -4.91 3.68
C GLN A 314 5.88 -5.03 3.13
N LEU A 315 6.43 -6.24 2.98
CA LEU A 315 7.84 -6.36 2.59
C LEU A 315 8.06 -5.93 1.14
N HIS A 316 7.04 -6.03 0.28
CA HIS A 316 7.11 -5.49 -1.07
C HIS A 316 7.31 -3.96 -1.10
N HIS A 317 6.83 -3.20 -0.11
CA HIS A 317 7.07 -1.75 -0.04
C HIS A 317 8.47 -1.36 0.43
N VAL A 318 9.21 -2.29 1.04
CA VAL A 318 10.57 -2.04 1.51
C VAL A 318 11.51 -1.91 0.30
N PRO A 319 12.35 -0.85 0.23
CA PRO A 319 13.32 -0.67 -0.84
C PRO A 319 14.22 -1.90 -1.00
N ASP A 320 14.35 -2.34 -2.24
CA ASP A 320 15.18 -3.48 -2.62
C ASP A 320 16.59 -3.04 -3.04
N GLU A 321 17.38 -4.00 -3.51
CA GLU A 321 18.77 -3.81 -3.94
C GLU A 321 18.90 -2.94 -5.20
N SER A 322 17.81 -2.70 -5.95
CA SER A 322 17.80 -1.78 -7.09
C SER A 322 17.67 -0.31 -6.68
N VAL A 323 17.21 -0.05 -5.44
CA VAL A 323 16.99 1.29 -4.90
C VAL A 323 18.03 1.65 -3.85
N SER A 324 18.43 0.70 -3.01
CA SER A 324 19.37 0.91 -1.91
C SER A 324 20.38 -0.23 -1.80
N ILE A 325 21.65 0.13 -1.63
CA ILE A 325 22.73 -0.85 -1.38
C ILE A 325 22.65 -1.50 0.01
N GLU A 326 21.81 -0.97 0.91
CA GLU A 326 21.69 -1.44 2.29
C GLU A 326 20.88 -2.74 2.42
N ASN A 327 20.18 -3.16 1.36
CA ASN A 327 19.34 -4.36 1.33
C ASN A 327 18.43 -4.46 2.58
N HIS A 328 17.53 -3.48 2.71
CA HIS A 328 16.67 -3.33 3.89
C HIS A 328 15.78 -4.55 4.13
N ARG A 329 15.32 -5.23 3.07
CA ARG A 329 14.54 -6.47 3.18
C ARG A 329 15.29 -7.54 3.96
N ASP A 330 16.52 -7.84 3.58
CA ASP A 330 17.30 -8.85 4.29
C ASP A 330 17.76 -8.35 5.67
N ARG A 331 18.06 -7.06 5.82
CA ARG A 331 18.39 -6.46 7.12
C ARG A 331 17.26 -6.69 8.14
N ILE A 332 16.02 -6.39 7.76
CA ILE A 332 14.84 -6.58 8.59
C ILE A 332 14.66 -8.07 8.93
N ILE A 333 14.72 -8.97 7.94
CA ILE A 333 14.54 -10.41 8.17
C ILE A 333 15.62 -10.94 9.14
N ARG A 334 16.89 -10.56 8.98
CA ARG A 334 17.98 -10.95 9.91
C ARG A 334 17.81 -10.36 11.31
N MET A 335 17.38 -9.09 11.42
CA MET A 335 17.05 -8.46 12.70
C MET A 335 15.94 -9.24 13.40
N ILE A 336 14.89 -9.62 12.69
CA ILE A 336 13.81 -10.46 13.24
C ILE A 336 14.31 -11.85 13.61
N LYS A 337 15.23 -12.47 12.86
CA LYS A 337 15.82 -13.75 13.32
C LYS A 337 16.60 -13.58 14.63
N SER A 338 17.29 -12.45 14.83
CA SER A 338 18.12 -12.20 16.01
C SER A 338 17.34 -12.15 17.34
N ILE A 339 16.04 -11.84 17.29
CA ILE A 339 15.16 -11.87 18.46
C ILE A 339 14.49 -13.22 18.70
N ASN A 340 14.82 -14.24 17.90
CA ASN A 340 14.35 -15.62 18.04
C ASN A 340 12.82 -15.74 18.21
N PRO A 341 12.02 -15.24 17.25
CA PRO A 341 10.56 -15.29 17.32
C PRO A 341 10.07 -16.73 17.28
N ARG A 342 8.97 -17.00 17.99
CA ARG A 342 8.29 -18.30 17.98
C ARG A 342 7.72 -18.62 16.60
N VAL A 343 7.14 -17.61 15.96
CA VAL A 343 6.65 -17.70 14.59
C VAL A 343 6.73 -16.34 13.91
N VAL A 344 7.05 -16.36 12.62
CA VAL A 344 6.93 -15.22 11.71
C VAL A 344 5.94 -15.58 10.62
N THR A 345 4.93 -14.75 10.39
CA THR A 345 3.97 -14.90 9.30
C THR A 345 4.29 -13.93 8.16
N LEU A 346 4.16 -14.40 6.93
CA LEU A 346 4.34 -13.62 5.71
C LEU A 346 3.11 -13.82 4.81
N VAL A 347 2.45 -12.71 4.47
CA VAL A 347 1.37 -12.63 3.48
C VAL A 347 1.77 -11.60 2.43
N GLU A 348 1.82 -11.99 1.17
CA GLU A 348 2.29 -11.15 0.06
C GLU A 348 1.49 -11.42 -1.22
N GLN A 349 1.51 -10.46 -2.15
CA GLN A 349 0.97 -10.63 -3.50
C GLN A 349 1.89 -11.56 -4.30
N GLU A 350 1.32 -12.57 -4.96
CA GLU A 350 2.07 -13.49 -5.82
C GLU A 350 2.16 -12.90 -7.24
N SER A 351 3.09 -11.98 -7.45
CA SER A 351 3.29 -11.28 -8.72
C SER A 351 4.76 -10.93 -8.97
N ASN A 352 5.23 -11.05 -10.22
CA ASN A 352 6.61 -10.75 -10.59
C ASN A 352 6.76 -9.36 -11.21
N THR A 353 6.48 -8.31 -10.42
CA THR A 353 6.57 -6.93 -10.89
C THR A 353 7.83 -6.19 -10.43
N ASN A 354 8.72 -6.82 -9.68
CA ASN A 354 9.88 -6.10 -9.16
C ASN A 354 11.07 -6.00 -10.14
N THR A 355 11.74 -7.12 -10.43
CA THR A 355 13.04 -7.13 -11.13
C THR A 355 12.94 -7.19 -12.65
N ALA A 356 11.73 -7.17 -13.20
CA ALA A 356 11.50 -7.27 -14.63
C ALA A 356 11.64 -5.89 -15.32
N PRO A 357 12.14 -5.83 -16.57
CA PRO A 357 12.07 -4.64 -17.40
C PRO A 357 10.61 -4.17 -17.60
N PHE A 358 10.42 -2.95 -18.10
CA PHE A 358 9.11 -2.31 -18.19
C PHE A 358 8.04 -3.17 -18.86
N PHE A 359 8.26 -3.68 -20.09
CA PHE A 359 7.19 -4.40 -20.80
C PHE A 359 6.81 -5.74 -20.17
N PRO A 360 7.73 -6.63 -19.76
CA PRO A 360 7.36 -7.82 -18.99
C PRO A 360 6.63 -7.49 -17.68
N ARG A 361 7.04 -6.43 -16.99
CA ARG A 361 6.32 -5.94 -15.79
C ARG A 361 4.92 -5.45 -16.13
N TYR A 362 4.76 -4.69 -17.21
CA TYR A 362 3.46 -4.21 -17.71
C TYR A 362 2.51 -5.38 -18.02
N MET A 363 3.02 -6.42 -18.69
CA MET A 363 2.27 -7.64 -18.98
C MET A 363 1.88 -8.40 -17.71
N GLU A 364 2.79 -8.49 -16.73
CA GLU A 364 2.49 -9.12 -15.44
C GLU A 364 1.42 -8.33 -14.66
N THR A 365 1.50 -7.00 -14.65
CA THR A 365 0.47 -6.12 -14.09
C THR A 365 -0.87 -6.36 -14.78
N LEU A 366 -0.92 -6.33 -16.12
CA LEU A 366 -2.15 -6.62 -16.87
C LEU A 366 -2.75 -7.98 -16.49
N ASN A 367 -1.95 -9.03 -16.43
CA ASN A 367 -2.42 -10.38 -16.14
C ASN A 367 -2.89 -10.53 -14.68
N TYR A 368 -2.14 -9.99 -13.71
CA TYR A 368 -2.48 -10.06 -12.29
C TYR A 368 -3.77 -9.28 -12.00
N TYR A 369 -3.86 -8.05 -12.46
CA TYR A 369 -5.04 -7.21 -12.22
C TYR A 369 -6.24 -7.61 -13.09
N THR A 370 -6.06 -8.34 -14.21
CA THR A 370 -7.21 -8.95 -14.91
C THR A 370 -7.98 -9.88 -13.97
N ALA A 371 -7.28 -10.76 -13.26
CA ALA A 371 -7.90 -11.67 -12.30
C ALA A 371 -8.60 -10.91 -11.15
N MET A 372 -7.98 -9.82 -10.66
CA MET A 372 -8.57 -8.98 -9.61
C MET A 372 -9.83 -8.22 -10.08
N PHE A 373 -9.81 -7.61 -11.27
CA PHE A 373 -10.95 -6.87 -11.79
C PHE A 373 -12.11 -7.80 -12.16
N GLU A 374 -11.84 -8.99 -12.68
CA GLU A 374 -12.85 -10.05 -12.86
C GLU A 374 -13.46 -10.48 -11.53
N SER A 375 -12.64 -10.60 -10.47
CA SER A 375 -13.12 -11.02 -9.16
C SER A 375 -13.97 -9.96 -8.46
N ILE A 376 -13.70 -8.67 -8.71
CA ILE A 376 -14.55 -7.57 -8.23
C ILE A 376 -15.85 -7.48 -9.04
N ASP A 377 -15.82 -7.76 -10.36
CA ASP A 377 -17.00 -7.70 -11.24
C ASP A 377 -18.10 -8.68 -10.83
N VAL A 378 -17.72 -9.86 -10.31
CA VAL A 378 -18.71 -10.83 -9.81
C VAL A 378 -19.25 -10.47 -8.43
N ALA A 379 -18.59 -9.56 -7.71
CA ALA A 379 -18.90 -9.25 -6.32
C ALA A 379 -19.82 -8.02 -6.18
N LEU A 380 -19.71 -7.04 -7.09
CA LEU A 380 -20.55 -5.84 -7.10
C LEU A 380 -21.00 -5.45 -8.52
N PRO A 381 -22.19 -4.85 -8.67
CA PRO A 381 -22.68 -4.32 -9.95
C PRO A 381 -21.75 -3.27 -10.56
N ARG A 382 -21.83 -3.14 -11.89
CA ARG A 382 -20.90 -2.27 -12.64
C ARG A 382 -21.14 -0.77 -12.48
N ASP A 383 -22.34 -0.41 -12.09
CA ASP A 383 -22.81 0.94 -11.81
C ASP A 383 -22.69 1.32 -10.32
N ASP A 384 -22.19 0.43 -9.45
CA ASP A 384 -21.98 0.74 -8.03
C ASP A 384 -20.87 1.79 -7.88
N ARG A 385 -21.25 3.00 -7.44
CA ARG A 385 -20.34 4.14 -7.22
C ARG A 385 -19.27 3.85 -6.19
N ARG A 386 -19.56 3.06 -5.15
CA ARG A 386 -18.58 2.72 -4.12
C ARG A 386 -17.53 1.77 -4.66
N ARG A 387 -17.91 0.83 -5.53
CA ARG A 387 -16.97 -0.04 -6.27
C ARG A 387 -16.04 0.81 -7.14
N MET A 388 -16.60 1.71 -7.95
CA MET A 388 -15.81 2.60 -8.81
C MET A 388 -14.80 3.42 -7.99
N SER A 389 -15.23 4.03 -6.89
CA SER A 389 -14.33 4.77 -5.99
C SER A 389 -13.26 3.88 -5.34
N ALA A 390 -13.61 2.63 -4.97
CA ALA A 390 -12.64 1.71 -4.38
C ALA A 390 -11.59 1.22 -5.40
N GLU A 391 -12.00 0.95 -6.64
CA GLU A 391 -11.08 0.62 -7.72
C GLU A 391 -10.13 1.79 -8.00
N GLN A 392 -10.70 2.99 -8.15
CA GLN A 392 -9.93 4.20 -8.45
C GLN A 392 -8.95 4.59 -7.35
N HIS A 393 -9.37 4.55 -6.08
CA HIS A 393 -8.57 5.09 -4.99
C HIS A 393 -7.73 4.06 -4.23
N CYS A 394 -7.96 2.77 -4.46
CA CYS A 394 -7.15 1.72 -3.86
C CYS A 394 -6.39 0.92 -4.90
N VAL A 395 -7.08 0.34 -5.90
CA VAL A 395 -6.47 -0.60 -6.85
C VAL A 395 -5.67 0.12 -7.95
N ALA A 396 -6.21 1.21 -8.49
CA ALA A 396 -5.58 1.95 -9.58
C ALA A 396 -4.27 2.62 -9.14
N ARG A 397 -4.16 3.01 -7.87
CA ARG A 397 -2.92 3.59 -7.31
C ARG A 397 -1.74 2.63 -7.45
N ASP A 398 -1.97 1.35 -7.16
CA ASP A 398 -0.94 0.32 -7.29
C ASP A 398 -0.57 0.11 -8.77
N ILE A 399 -1.58 0.01 -9.65
CA ILE A 399 -1.39 -0.14 -11.10
C ILE A 399 -0.56 1.01 -11.67
N VAL A 400 -0.95 2.25 -11.34
CA VAL A 400 -0.25 3.45 -11.80
C VAL A 400 1.17 3.48 -11.25
N ASN A 401 1.40 3.16 -9.96
CA ASN A 401 2.76 3.09 -9.42
C ASN A 401 3.65 2.07 -10.14
N LEU A 402 3.11 0.90 -10.47
CA LEU A 402 3.82 -0.18 -11.18
C LEU A 402 4.21 0.20 -12.62
N ILE A 403 3.41 1.02 -13.29
CA ILE A 403 3.60 1.40 -14.69
C ILE A 403 4.37 2.71 -14.81
N ALA A 404 3.98 3.73 -14.05
CA ALA A 404 4.48 5.10 -14.21
C ALA A 404 5.80 5.36 -13.50
N CYS A 405 6.01 4.75 -12.33
CA CYS A 405 7.17 5.07 -11.49
C CYS A 405 8.37 4.17 -11.78
N GLU A 406 9.56 4.68 -11.47
CA GLU A 406 10.83 3.92 -11.45
C GLU A 406 11.66 4.32 -10.23
N GLY A 407 12.74 3.59 -9.97
CA GLY A 407 13.65 3.92 -8.87
C GLY A 407 12.94 4.04 -7.52
N PRO A 408 13.33 4.97 -6.63
CA PRO A 408 12.70 5.15 -5.32
C PRO A 408 11.20 5.48 -5.36
N GLU A 409 10.70 6.07 -6.47
CA GLU A 409 9.28 6.45 -6.60
C GLU A 409 8.35 5.25 -6.82
N ARG A 410 8.91 4.13 -7.33
CA ARG A 410 8.18 2.87 -7.46
C ARG A 410 8.25 2.12 -6.15
N VAL A 411 7.15 2.15 -5.41
CA VAL A 411 7.02 1.51 -4.08
C VAL A 411 6.42 0.11 -4.22
N GLU A 412 5.52 -0.09 -5.19
CA GLU A 412 4.95 -1.41 -5.47
C GLU A 412 5.97 -2.32 -6.15
N ARG A 413 6.50 -3.28 -5.39
CA ARG A 413 7.61 -4.17 -5.80
C ARG A 413 7.34 -5.61 -5.40
N HIS A 414 6.24 -6.15 -5.90
CA HIS A 414 5.86 -7.55 -5.66
C HIS A 414 6.92 -8.52 -6.16
N GLU A 415 7.14 -9.57 -5.36
CA GLU A 415 8.02 -10.68 -5.69
C GLU A 415 7.27 -12.00 -5.54
N LEU A 416 7.56 -12.96 -6.43
CA LEU A 416 7.08 -14.32 -6.26
C LEU A 416 7.57 -14.91 -4.93
N PHE A 417 6.75 -15.75 -4.31
CA PHE A 417 7.06 -16.40 -3.04
C PHE A 417 8.44 -17.08 -3.00
N GLY A 418 8.89 -17.65 -4.13
CA GLY A 418 10.21 -18.28 -4.22
C GLY A 418 11.36 -17.38 -3.77
N LYS A 419 11.29 -16.07 -4.04
CA LYS A 419 12.28 -15.09 -3.59
C LYS A 419 12.17 -14.84 -2.08
N TRP A 420 10.97 -14.63 -1.56
CA TRP A 420 10.76 -14.48 -0.13
C TRP A 420 11.24 -15.71 0.65
N LYS A 421 10.89 -16.91 0.18
CA LYS A 421 11.36 -18.18 0.73
C LYS A 421 12.89 -18.26 0.78
N ALA A 422 13.57 -17.83 -0.28
CA ALA A 422 15.04 -17.78 -0.28
C ALA A 422 15.59 -16.79 0.76
N ARG A 423 15.04 -15.58 0.86
CA ARG A 423 15.46 -14.56 1.85
C ARG A 423 15.31 -15.07 3.29
N PHE A 424 14.16 -15.67 3.62
CA PHE A 424 13.91 -16.28 4.93
C PHE A 424 14.88 -17.44 5.22
N ALA A 425 15.07 -18.35 4.27
CA ALA A 425 16.00 -19.47 4.42
C ALA A 425 17.46 -19.01 4.62
N MET A 426 17.91 -18.00 3.86
CA MET A 426 19.25 -17.41 3.99
C MET A 426 19.46 -16.71 5.33
N ALA A 427 18.41 -16.16 5.93
CA ALA A 427 18.45 -15.61 7.28
C ALA A 427 18.39 -16.68 8.38
N GLY A 428 18.22 -17.96 8.03
CA GLY A 428 18.20 -19.09 8.97
C GLY A 428 16.81 -19.45 9.51
N PHE A 429 15.74 -18.95 8.89
CA PHE A 429 14.39 -19.42 9.18
C PHE A 429 14.10 -20.78 8.55
N ARG A 430 13.20 -21.54 9.17
CA ARG A 430 12.66 -22.78 8.63
C ARG A 430 11.15 -22.62 8.39
N PRO A 431 10.59 -23.24 7.34
CA PRO A 431 9.13 -23.24 7.16
C PRO A 431 8.43 -23.83 8.39
N TYR A 432 7.33 -23.18 8.79
CA TYR A 432 6.39 -23.65 9.80
C TYR A 432 5.06 -23.96 9.07
N PRO A 433 4.80 -25.23 8.72
CA PRO A 433 3.63 -25.60 7.91
C PRO A 433 2.32 -25.20 8.59
N LEU A 434 1.42 -24.61 7.81
CA LEU A 434 0.06 -24.28 8.27
C LEU A 434 -0.74 -25.58 8.50
N SER A 435 -1.48 -25.66 9.60
CA SER A 435 -2.23 -26.87 9.91
C SER A 435 -3.45 -27.05 9.00
N SER A 436 -3.93 -28.30 8.95
CA SER A 436 -5.19 -28.63 8.29
C SER A 436 -6.39 -27.90 8.89
N VAL A 437 -6.35 -27.47 10.15
CA VAL A 437 -7.42 -26.68 10.78
C VAL A 437 -7.49 -25.29 10.17
N VAL A 438 -6.34 -24.64 9.96
CA VAL A 438 -6.26 -23.35 9.26
C VAL A 438 -6.79 -23.52 7.84
N ASN A 439 -6.33 -24.53 7.11
CA ASN A 439 -6.73 -24.78 5.72
C ASN A 439 -8.24 -25.01 5.59
N ASN A 440 -8.84 -25.79 6.51
CA ASN A 440 -10.29 -26.03 6.54
C ASN A 440 -11.09 -24.77 6.88
N THR A 441 -10.57 -23.92 7.75
CA THR A 441 -11.20 -22.64 8.11
C THR A 441 -11.23 -21.69 6.91
N ILE A 442 -10.11 -21.58 6.19
CA ILE A 442 -10.01 -20.78 4.96
C ILE A 442 -10.91 -21.35 3.86
N ASN A 443 -10.91 -22.67 3.66
CA ASN A 443 -11.81 -23.31 2.70
C ASN A 443 -13.30 -23.01 3.02
N THR A 444 -13.65 -22.96 4.30
CA THR A 444 -15.01 -22.61 4.75
C THR A 444 -15.32 -21.14 4.45
N LEU A 445 -14.38 -20.22 4.70
CA LEU A 445 -14.50 -18.81 4.32
C LEU A 445 -14.77 -18.68 2.80
N LEU A 446 -13.99 -19.37 1.96
CA LEU A 446 -14.10 -19.22 0.51
C LEU A 446 -15.45 -19.69 -0.05
N ARG A 447 -16.19 -20.55 0.67
CA ARG A 447 -17.56 -20.96 0.27
C ARG A 447 -18.57 -19.82 0.28
N SER A 448 -18.31 -18.71 0.99
CA SER A 448 -19.16 -17.52 0.93
C SER A 448 -18.84 -16.60 -0.25
N TYR A 449 -17.82 -16.93 -1.04
CA TYR A 449 -17.40 -16.17 -2.22
C TYR A 449 -17.71 -16.93 -3.51
N ASN A 450 -17.44 -16.31 -4.66
CA ASN A 450 -17.62 -16.93 -5.97
C ASN A 450 -16.74 -18.20 -6.12
N SER A 451 -17.25 -19.23 -6.77
CA SER A 451 -16.56 -20.51 -6.99
C SER A 451 -15.30 -20.43 -7.85
N CYS A 452 -15.04 -19.30 -8.51
CA CYS A 452 -13.78 -19.05 -9.21
C CYS A 452 -12.59 -18.84 -8.27
N TYR A 453 -12.83 -18.49 -7.00
CA TYR A 453 -11.77 -18.50 -5.99
C TYR A 453 -11.36 -19.93 -5.66
N ASN A 454 -10.06 -20.15 -5.53
CA ASN A 454 -9.50 -21.44 -5.14
C ASN A 454 -8.43 -21.26 -4.07
N LEU A 455 -8.30 -22.28 -3.22
CA LEU A 455 -7.25 -22.41 -2.24
C LEU A 455 -6.38 -23.60 -2.62
N GLU A 456 -5.08 -23.37 -2.67
CA GLU A 456 -4.10 -24.42 -2.88
C GLU A 456 -3.09 -24.42 -1.74
N GLU A 457 -2.74 -25.61 -1.26
CA GLU A 457 -1.66 -25.82 -0.31
C GLU A 457 -0.49 -26.50 -1.02
N ARG A 458 0.71 -25.90 -0.97
CA ARG A 458 1.94 -26.51 -1.48
C ARG A 458 3.04 -26.38 -0.43
N ASP A 459 3.64 -27.49 -0.02
CA ASP A 459 4.74 -27.51 0.97
C ASP A 459 4.43 -26.73 2.27
N GLY A 460 3.19 -26.79 2.77
CA GLY A 460 2.75 -26.08 3.98
C GLY A 460 2.52 -24.57 3.81
N VAL A 461 2.48 -24.08 2.57
CA VAL A 461 2.19 -22.69 2.18
C VAL A 461 0.83 -22.63 1.50
N LEU A 462 0.03 -21.61 1.83
CA LEU A 462 -1.29 -21.41 1.26
C LEU A 462 -1.25 -20.38 0.12
N TYR A 463 -1.98 -20.67 -0.94
CA TYR A 463 -2.12 -19.83 -2.13
C TYR A 463 -3.61 -19.59 -2.39
N LEU A 464 -4.01 -18.33 -2.39
CA LEU A 464 -5.33 -17.90 -2.84
C LEU A 464 -5.25 -17.53 -4.31
N GLY A 465 -6.06 -18.19 -5.14
CA GLY A 465 -6.16 -17.94 -6.56
C GLY A 465 -7.55 -17.51 -7.01
N TRP A 466 -7.60 -16.89 -8.19
CA TRP A 466 -8.79 -16.65 -8.98
C TRP A 466 -8.62 -17.34 -10.35
N LYS A 467 -9.50 -18.30 -10.65
CA LYS A 467 -9.36 -19.20 -11.80
C LYS A 467 -7.94 -19.81 -11.79
N ASN A 468 -7.14 -19.59 -12.83
CA ASN A 468 -5.79 -20.14 -12.95
C ASN A 468 -4.69 -19.17 -12.45
N ARG A 469 -5.04 -18.00 -11.90
CA ARG A 469 -4.07 -17.00 -11.42
C ARG A 469 -3.99 -17.02 -9.90
N VAL A 470 -2.80 -17.28 -9.37
CA VAL A 470 -2.51 -17.08 -7.95
C VAL A 470 -2.39 -15.57 -7.68
N LEU A 471 -3.02 -15.12 -6.60
CA LEU A 471 -3.10 -13.71 -6.22
C LEU A 471 -2.36 -13.43 -4.91
N VAL A 472 -2.60 -14.25 -3.88
CA VAL A 472 -2.01 -14.03 -2.54
C VAL A 472 -1.36 -15.31 -2.05
N VAL A 473 -0.17 -15.18 -1.47
CA VAL A 473 0.52 -16.26 -0.76
C VAL A 473 0.52 -15.99 0.75
N SER A 474 0.38 -17.03 1.56
CA SER A 474 0.51 -16.98 3.02
C SER A 474 1.40 -18.12 3.52
N SER A 475 2.40 -17.78 4.33
CA SER A 475 3.39 -18.72 4.88
C SER A 475 3.76 -18.37 6.31
N ALA A 476 4.26 -19.34 7.06
CA ALA A 476 4.79 -19.15 8.40
C ALA A 476 6.20 -19.76 8.54
N TRP A 477 6.98 -19.23 9.49
CA TRP A 477 8.41 -19.51 9.65
C TRP A 477 8.84 -19.52 11.13
N CYS A 478 9.88 -20.27 11.48
CA CYS A 478 10.48 -20.30 12.84
C CYS A 478 12.01 -20.23 12.86
#